data_AF-A0A969E4Q3-F1
#
_entry.id   AF-A0A969E4Q3-F1
#
_cell.length_a   1.000
_cell.length_b   1.000
_cell.length_c   1.000
_cell.angle_alpha   90.00
_cell.angle_beta   90.00
_cell.angle_gamma   90.00
#
_symmetry.space_group_name_H-M   'P 1'
#
loop_
_entity.id
_entity.type
_entity.pdbx_description
1 polymer ?
#
loop_
_entity_poly.entity_id
_entity_poly.type
_entity_poly.pdbx_seq_one_letter_code
_entity_poly.pdbx_strand_id
1 'polypeptide(L)' 'MAELLDVHRQTVVAAYDELIAQGWIESKGAKGTFVSSKIPEMKPVFLDKTGVSKGLKKETGFIFEKKRT' A
#
# COMPACT_ATOMS: atom_id res chain seq x y z
N MET A 1 9.45 -16.99 8.46
CA MET A 1 8.56 -15.96 7.88
C MET A 1 7.13 -16.07 8.39
N ALA A 2 6.45 -17.21 8.18
CA ALA A 2 5.07 -17.40 8.66
C ALA A 2 4.94 -17.23 10.19
N GLU A 3 5.83 -17.86 10.95
CA GLU A 3 5.91 -17.71 12.41
C GLU A 3 6.24 -16.27 12.84
N LEU A 4 7.12 -15.59 12.10
CA LEU A 4 7.51 -14.19 12.38
C LEU A 4 6.34 -13.22 12.20
N LEU A 5 5.47 -13.49 11.23
CA LEU A 5 4.30 -12.67 10.93
C LEU A 5 3.02 -13.16 11.65
N ASP A 6 3.11 -14.24 12.44
CA ASP A 6 1.97 -14.94 13.06
C ASP A 6 0.83 -15.25 12.07
N VAL A 7 1.20 -15.78 10.90
CA VAL A 7 0.24 -16.17 9.84
C VAL A 7 0.41 -17.63 9.43
N HIS A 8 -0.62 -18.19 8.80
CA HIS A 8 -0.55 -19.55 8.28
C HIS A 8 0.49 -19.65 7.14
N ARG A 9 1.29 -20.72 7.16
CA ARG A 9 2.39 -20.90 6.18
C ARG A 9 1.94 -20.86 4.72
N GLN A 10 0.74 -21.37 4.42
CA GLN A 10 0.20 -21.36 3.06
C GLN A 10 -0.10 -19.95 2.56
N THR A 11 -0.43 -19.02 3.46
CA THR A 11 -0.62 -17.61 3.12
C THR A 11 0.69 -16.98 2.64
N VAL A 12 1.80 -17.31 3.30
CA VAL A 12 3.13 -16.82 2.89
C VAL A 12 3.56 -17.43 1.56
N VAL A 13 3.30 -18.72 1.35
CA VAL A 13 3.60 -19.39 0.06
C VAL A 13 2.81 -18.74 -1.07
N ALA A 14 1.50 -18.57 -0.91
CA ALA A 14 0.65 -17.90 -1.90
C ALA A 14 1.15 -16.47 -2.22
N ALA A 15 1.51 -15.69 -1.19
CA ALA A 15 2.06 -14.35 -1.38
C ALA A 15 3.39 -14.37 -2.14
N TYR A 16 4.28 -15.32 -1.88
CA TYR A 16 5.52 -15.46 -2.64
C TYR A 16 5.27 -15.84 -4.09
N ASP A 17 4.36 -16.77 -4.35
CA ASP A 17 4.01 -17.16 -5.72
C ASP A 17 3.44 -15.97 -6.51
N GLU A 18 2.57 -15.15 -5.90
CA GLU A 18 2.06 -13.92 -6.50
C GLU A 18 3.17 -12.89 -6.79
N LEU A 19 4.07 -12.65 -5.83
CA LEU A 19 5.18 -11.71 -6.00
C LEU A 19 6.18 -12.17 -7.07
N ILE A 20 6.40 -13.48 -7.21
CA ILE A 20 7.20 -14.05 -8.31
C ILE A 20 6.48 -13.83 -9.64
N ALA A 21 5.17 -14.10 -9.72
CA ALA A 21 4.38 -13.93 -10.94
C ALA A 21 4.35 -12.46 -11.42
N GLN A 22 4.31 -11.51 -10.49
CA GLN A 22 4.41 -10.07 -10.78
C GLN A 22 5.84 -9.61 -11.12
N GLY A 23 6.85 -10.47 -10.93
CA GLY A 23 8.25 -10.15 -11.17
C GLY A 23 8.88 -9.23 -10.11
N TRP A 24 8.29 -9.17 -8.91
CA TRP A 24 8.78 -8.34 -7.80
C TRP A 24 9.92 -9.03 -7.05
N ILE A 25 9.91 -10.36 -7.01
CA ILE A 25 10.97 -11.19 -6.42
C ILE A 25 11.38 -12.30 -7.39
N GLU A 26 12.58 -12.82 -7.21
CA GLU A 26 13.14 -13.93 -7.98
C GLU A 26 13.67 -15.02 -7.04
N SER A 27 13.46 -16.28 -7.41
CA SER A 27 14.01 -17.43 -6.68
C SER A 27 15.30 -17.89 -7.34
N LYS A 28 16.39 -17.95 -6.57
CA LYS A 28 17.69 -18.49 -7.01
C LYS A 28 17.89 -19.83 -6.30
N GLY A 29 17.95 -20.90 -7.09
CA GLY A 29 18.13 -22.26 -6.59
C GLY A 29 19.30 -22.36 -5.60
N ALA A 30 19.06 -23.03 -4.47
CA ALA A 30 19.99 -23.18 -3.34
C ALA A 30 20.48 -21.88 -2.66
N LYS A 31 20.02 -20.70 -3.09
CA LYS A 31 20.41 -19.39 -2.54
C LYS A 31 19.26 -18.64 -1.87
N GLY A 32 18.02 -19.00 -2.19
CA GLY A 32 16.80 -18.41 -1.62
C GLY A 32 16.12 -17.40 -2.55
N THR A 33 15.29 -16.55 -1.96
CA THR A 33 14.45 -15.58 -2.67
C THR A 33 15.02 -14.17 -2.53
N PHE A 34 15.10 -13.43 -3.64
CA PHE A 34 15.71 -12.10 -3.72
C PHE A 34 14.73 -11.09 -4.33
N VAL A 35 14.91 -9.81 -4.02
CA VAL A 35 14.14 -8.71 -4.62
C VAL A 35 14.62 -8.46 -6.05
N SER A 36 13.68 -8.33 -6.98
CA SER A 36 13.96 -8.07 -8.39
C SER A 36 14.66 -6.72 -8.57
N SER A 37 15.66 -6.66 -9.46
CA SER A 37 16.34 -5.41 -9.81
C SER A 37 15.53 -4.49 -10.73
N LYS A 38 14.36 -4.94 -11.20
CA LYS A 38 13.52 -4.26 -12.20
C LYS A 38 12.17 -3.80 -11.62
N ILE A 39 12.17 -3.31 -10.38
CA ILE A 39 10.95 -2.77 -9.77
C ILE A 39 10.66 -1.37 -10.34
N PRO A 40 9.40 -1.05 -10.69
CA PRO A 40 9.04 0.28 -11.15
C PRO A 40 9.37 1.34 -10.09
N GLU A 41 10.07 2.41 -10.49
CA GLU A 41 10.27 3.57 -9.62
C GLU A 41 8.96 4.36 -9.50
N MET A 42 8.31 4.26 -8.34
CA MET A 42 7.11 5.06 -8.05
C MET A 42 7.54 6.47 -7.64
N LYS A 43 7.45 7.43 -8.56
CA LYS A 43 7.74 8.83 -8.27
C LYS A 43 6.56 9.44 -7.51
N PRO A 44 6.78 10.12 -6.37
CA PRO A 44 5.70 10.79 -5.66
C PRO A 44 5.11 11.88 -6.55
N VAL A 45 3.81 11.80 -6.79
CA VAL A 45 3.07 12.87 -7.47
C VAL A 45 2.71 13.90 -6.41
N PHE A 46 3.21 15.12 -6.55
CA PHE A 46 2.74 16.21 -5.72
C PHE A 46 1.29 16.51 -6.09
N LEU A 47 0.41 16.45 -5.09
CA LEU A 47 -0.93 16.98 -5.24
C LEU A 47 -0.81 18.50 -5.43
N ASP A 48 -1.07 18.96 -6.65
CA ASP A 48 -1.06 20.38 -6.96
C ASP A 48 -2.05 21.11 -6.04
N LYS A 49 -1.51 21.90 -5.10
CA LYS A 49 -2.30 22.73 -4.17
C LYS A 49 -3.15 23.79 -4.89
N THR A 50 -3.03 23.90 -6.21
CA THR A 50 -3.68 24.89 -7.07
C THR A 50 -5.09 24.49 -7.50
N GLY A 51 -5.49 23.22 -7.36
CA GLY A 51 -6.78 22.73 -7.87
C GLY A 51 -7.93 22.58 -6.86
N VAL A 52 -7.65 22.63 -5.55
CA VAL A 52 -8.61 22.15 -4.55
C VAL A 52 -9.36 23.29 -3.83
N SER A 53 -8.93 24.55 -3.94
CA SER A 53 -9.57 25.67 -3.23
C SER A 53 -10.68 26.38 -4.01
N LYS A 54 -10.83 26.15 -5.32
CA LYS A 54 -11.81 26.86 -6.16
C LYS A 54 -13.17 26.14 -6.18
N GLY A 55 -13.76 25.93 -5.01
CA GLY A 55 -15.12 25.35 -4.92
C GLY A 55 -15.43 24.55 -3.64
N LEU A 56 -14.44 24.27 -2.79
CA LEU A 56 -14.70 23.63 -1.51
C LEU A 56 -15.42 24.60 -0.58
N LYS A 57 -16.66 24.26 -0.19
CA LYS A 57 -17.38 24.96 0.86
C LYS A 57 -16.61 24.77 2.17
N LYS A 58 -16.25 25.88 2.81
CA LYS A 58 -15.60 25.89 4.13
C LYS A 58 -16.51 25.39 5.25
N GLU A 59 -17.81 25.31 4.97
CA GLU A 59 -18.84 24.92 5.91
C GLU A 59 -19.49 23.63 5.41
N THR A 60 -19.62 22.66 6.31
CA THR A 60 -20.40 21.45 6.06
C THR A 60 -21.89 21.84 6.05
N GLY A 61 -22.69 21.24 5.16
CA GLY A 61 -24.11 21.58 5.01
C GLY A 61 -25.03 21.08 6.13
N PHE A 62 -24.47 20.73 7.28
CA PHE A 62 -25.19 20.15 8.41
C PHE A 62 -24.90 20.93 9.67
N ILE A 63 -25.92 21.11 10.49
CA ILE A 63 -25.84 21.86 11.74
C ILE A 63 -25.41 20.89 12.85
N PHE A 64 -24.36 21.23 13.58
CA PHE A 64 -23.91 20.46 14.74
C PHE A 64 -24.66 20.92 15.99
N GLU A 65 -25.56 20.10 16.52
CA GLU A 65 -26.20 20.40 17.81
C GLU A 65 -25.18 20.22 18.94
N LYS A 66 -24.74 21.32 19.52
CA LYS A 66 -23.92 21.31 20.73
C LYS A 66 -24.82 21.01 21.93
N LYS A 67 -24.85 19.75 22.35
CA LYS A 67 -25.48 19.34 23.61
C LYS A 67 -24.80 20.09 24.76
N ARG A 68 -25.53 20.98 25.45
CA ARG A 68 -25.04 21.68 26.65
C ARG A 68 -25.02 20.68 27.81
N THR A 69 -23.83 20.49 28.38
CA THR A 69 -23.62 19.91 29.71
C THR A 69 -23.56 21.05 30.71
#